data_AF-A0A3M4LJM2-F1
#
_entry.id   AF-A0A3M4LJM2-F1
#
_cell.length_a   1.000
_cell.length_b   1.000
_cell.length_c   1.000
_cell.angle_alpha   90.00
_cell.angle_beta   90.00
_cell.angle_gamma   90.00
#
_symmetry.space_group_name_H-M   'P 1'
#
loop_
_entity.id
_entity.type
_entity.pdbx_description
1 polymer ?
#
loop_
_entity_poly.entity_id
_entity_poly.type
_entity_poly.pdbx_seq_one_letter_code
_entity_poly.pdbx_strand_id
1 'polypeptide(L)'
;MPNIWSKLPDIIGAWIGLAIGLFLMPLFFLPAFLFGWIMWGWASPAAIYSFIYDKTFMIVIGVALLLLLIWTEGFKASLDEAPALAKFQYETPNPGWLWRYYLGRNRDLIEAYWRVYNFDFTEDSLAVYLQQHMPKVYRRHTQAMSFFPEWLALQRVSGHIRNSHVRHTRNGPVNVRSHHVSDHTRSRRR
;
A
#
# COMPACT_ATOMS: atom_id res chain seq x y z
N MET A 1 16.70 -12.89 -11.21
CA MET A 1 15.58 -13.29 -10.29
C MET A 1 15.04 -12.04 -9.63
N PRO A 2 13.78 -11.99 -9.17
CA PRO A 2 13.34 -10.94 -8.26
C PRO A 2 14.35 -10.84 -7.13
N ASN A 3 15.01 -9.68 -6.97
CA ASN A 3 16.09 -9.55 -6.00
C ASN A 3 15.50 -9.33 -4.61
N ILE A 4 14.88 -10.37 -4.05
CA ILE A 4 14.29 -10.33 -2.71
C ILE A 4 15.37 -9.99 -1.67
N TRP A 5 16.62 -10.39 -1.92
CA TRP A 5 17.77 -10.09 -1.07
C TRP A 5 18.05 -8.59 -0.93
N SER A 6 17.90 -7.80 -2.00
CA SER A 6 18.08 -6.35 -1.89
C SER A 6 16.94 -5.68 -1.12
N LYS A 7 15.80 -6.36 -0.94
CA LYS A 7 14.62 -5.88 -0.18
C LYS A 7 14.58 -6.44 1.24
N LEU A 8 15.54 -7.29 1.60
CA LEU A 8 15.63 -7.92 2.92
C LEU A 8 15.72 -6.89 4.07
N PRO A 9 16.50 -5.80 3.97
CA PRO A 9 16.56 -4.79 5.03
C PRO A 9 15.21 -4.13 5.29
N ASP A 10 14.45 -3.81 4.24
CA ASP A 10 13.12 -3.20 4.35
C ASP A 10 12.11 -4.17 4.98
N ILE A 11 12.17 -5.45 4.58
CA ILE A 11 11.34 -6.52 5.13
C ILE A 11 11.63 -6.71 6.62
N ILE A 12 12.92 -6.77 7.00
CA ILE A 12 13.33 -6.94 8.40
C ILE A 12 12.92 -5.71 9.22
N GLY A 13 13.13 -4.50 8.70
CA GLY A 13 12.71 -3.27 9.37
C GLY A 13 11.20 -3.22 9.63
N ALA A 14 10.39 -3.55 8.61
CA ALA A 14 8.93 -3.66 8.75
C ALA A 14 8.53 -4.76 9.74
N TRP A 15 9.23 -5.90 9.74
CA TRP A 15 8.99 -7.00 10.65
C TRP A 15 9.25 -6.61 12.10
N ILE A 16 10.40 -5.96 12.39
CA ILE A 16 10.73 -5.46 13.72
C ILE A 16 9.68 -4.44 14.18
N GLY A 17 9.29 -3.49 13.32
CA GLY A 17 8.28 -2.49 13.64
C GLY A 17 6.93 -3.12 14.01
N LEU A 18 6.46 -4.10 13.23
CA LEU A 18 5.22 -4.83 13.52
C LEU A 18 5.32 -5.71 14.77
N ALA A 19 6.47 -6.35 15.00
CA ALA A 19 6.70 -7.16 16.18
C ALA A 19 6.67 -6.30 17.46
N ILE A 20 7.31 -5.12 17.44
CA ILE A 20 7.23 -4.15 18.55
C ILE A 20 5.79 -3.66 18.72
N GLY A 21 5.11 -3.34 17.63
CA GLY A 21 3.71 -2.91 17.66
C GLY A 21 2.79 -3.95 18.30
N LEU A 22 2.93 -5.22 17.93
CA LEU A 22 2.21 -6.34 18.56
C LEU A 22 2.58 -6.52 20.02
N PHE A 23 3.86 -6.35 20.37
CA PHE A 23 4.30 -6.45 21.75
C PHE A 23 3.67 -5.36 22.62
N LEU A 24 3.51 -4.14 22.09
CA LEU A 24 2.91 -3.02 22.81
C LEU A 24 1.37 -2.99 22.71
N MET A 25 0.79 -3.63 21.71
CA MET A 25 -0.66 -3.62 21.43
C MET A 25 -1.48 -3.86 22.71
N PRO A 26 -1.22 -4.89 23.52
CA PRO A 26 -2.02 -5.15 24.70
C PRO A 26 -2.07 -3.98 25.71
N LEU A 27 -1.05 -3.13 25.82
CA LEU A 27 -1.08 -1.95 26.70
C LEU A 27 -2.19 -0.96 26.30
N PHE A 28 -2.45 -0.82 25.00
CA PHE A 28 -3.47 0.08 24.48
C PHE A 28 -4.89 -0.49 24.56
N PHE A 29 -5.02 -1.82 24.54
CA PHE A 29 -6.32 -2.51 24.57
C PHE A 29 -6.75 -2.97 25.98
N LEU A 30 -5.90 -2.80 27.00
CA LEU A 30 -6.23 -3.12 28.40
C LEU A 30 -7.62 -2.59 28.83
N PRO A 31 -7.98 -1.31 28.58
CA PRO A 31 -9.29 -0.79 29.00
C PRO A 31 -10.46 -1.51 28.32
N ALA A 32 -10.32 -1.85 27.04
CA ALA A 32 -11.34 -2.56 26.27
C ALA A 32 -11.49 -4.01 26.75
N PHE A 33 -10.37 -4.70 27.05
CA PHE A 33 -10.42 -6.06 27.59
C PHE A 33 -10.97 -6.12 29.02
N LEU A 34 -10.64 -5.14 29.87
CA LEU A 34 -11.20 -5.03 31.21
C LEU A 34 -12.72 -4.82 31.15
N PHE A 35 -13.18 -3.88 30.32
CA PHE A 35 -14.60 -3.64 30.12
C PHE A 35 -15.30 -4.87 29.52
N GLY A 36 -14.67 -5.49 28.52
CA GLY A 36 -15.03 -6.79 27.93
C GLY A 36 -15.31 -7.88 28.95
N TRP A 37 -14.35 -8.08 29.86
CA TRP A 37 -14.39 -9.08 30.90
C TRP A 37 -15.50 -8.80 31.92
N ILE A 38 -15.61 -7.56 32.40
CA ILE A 38 -16.59 -7.16 33.42
C ILE A 38 -18.02 -7.21 32.89
N MET A 39 -18.25 -6.73 31.66
CA MET A 39 -19.59 -6.51 31.13
C MET A 39 -20.14 -7.69 30.32
N TRP A 40 -19.27 -8.43 29.63
CA TRP A 40 -19.69 -9.47 28.68
C TRP A 40 -19.06 -10.84 28.93
N GLY A 41 -18.38 -11.01 30.07
CA GLY A 41 -17.82 -12.31 30.46
C GLY A 41 -16.73 -12.81 29.52
N TRP A 42 -15.98 -11.90 28.87
CA TRP A 42 -14.80 -12.29 28.08
C TRP A 42 -13.75 -12.99 28.94
N ALA A 43 -12.75 -13.62 28.30
CA ALA A 43 -11.59 -14.11 29.03
C ALA A 43 -10.95 -12.98 29.85
N SER A 44 -10.45 -13.30 31.05
CA SER A 44 -9.82 -12.29 31.89
C SER A 44 -8.64 -11.66 31.15
N PRO A 45 -8.33 -10.37 31.37
CA PRO A 45 -7.17 -9.74 30.74
C PRO A 45 -5.91 -10.59 30.91
N ALA A 46 -5.65 -11.12 32.12
CA ALA A 46 -4.50 -11.99 32.39
C ALA A 46 -4.46 -13.25 31.50
N ALA A 47 -5.61 -13.90 31.24
CA ALA A 47 -5.70 -15.03 30.33
C ALA A 47 -5.39 -14.62 28.88
N ILE A 48 -5.87 -13.45 28.45
CA ILE A 48 -5.58 -12.89 27.12
C ILE A 48 -4.08 -12.58 26.99
N TYR A 49 -3.48 -11.92 27.99
CA TYR A 49 -2.05 -11.59 27.99
C TYR A 49 -1.15 -12.83 28.00
N SER A 50 -1.47 -13.82 28.84
CA SER A 50 -0.69 -15.07 28.92
C SER A 50 -0.76 -15.86 27.62
N PHE A 51 -1.89 -15.82 26.90
CA PHE A 51 -2.00 -16.40 25.56
C PHE A 51 -1.20 -15.59 24.52
N ILE A 52 -1.35 -14.27 24.48
CA ILE A 52 -0.65 -13.41 23.51
C ILE A 52 0.87 -13.51 23.66
N TYR A 53 1.37 -13.52 24.89
CA TYR A 53 2.80 -13.62 25.18
C TYR A 53 3.30 -15.06 25.36
N ASP A 54 2.47 -16.07 25.05
CA ASP A 54 2.97 -17.43 25.00
C ASP A 54 4.10 -17.51 23.98
N LYS A 55 5.21 -18.14 24.38
CA LYS A 55 6.42 -18.21 23.56
C LYS A 55 6.15 -18.86 22.20
N THR A 56 5.35 -19.91 22.19
CA THR A 56 5.04 -20.66 20.96
C THR A 56 4.17 -19.80 20.06
N PHE A 57 3.13 -19.18 20.62
CA PHE A 57 2.25 -18.27 19.90
C PHE A 57 3.00 -17.08 19.28
N MET A 58 3.87 -16.42 20.05
CA MET A 58 4.69 -15.30 19.57
C MET A 58 5.65 -15.71 18.45
N ILE A 59 6.27 -16.89 18.54
CA ILE A 59 7.14 -17.42 17.47
C ILE A 59 6.32 -17.68 16.21
N VAL A 60 5.17 -18.35 16.34
CA VAL A 60 4.30 -18.68 15.19
C VAL A 60 3.81 -17.41 14.50
N ILE A 61 3.32 -16.43 15.25
CA ILE A 61 2.91 -15.13 14.70
C ILE A 61 4.09 -14.39 14.08
N GLY A 62 5.25 -14.37 14.74
CA GLY A 62 6.45 -13.72 14.21
C GLY A 62 6.87 -14.30 12.86
N VAL A 63 6.88 -15.63 12.73
CA VAL A 63 7.19 -16.31 11.47
C VAL A 63 6.11 -16.06 10.42
N ALA A 64 4.83 -16.12 10.80
CA ALA A 64 3.73 -15.83 9.88
C ALA A 64 3.79 -14.40 9.34
N LEU A 65 4.13 -13.41 10.18
CA LEU A 65 4.35 -12.03 9.78
C LEU A 65 5.55 -11.88 8.83
N LEU A 66 6.65 -12.58 9.11
CA LEU A 66 7.82 -12.54 8.23
C LEU A 66 7.47 -13.10 6.84
N LEU A 67 6.78 -14.24 6.78
CA LEU A 67 6.31 -14.83 5.53
C LEU A 67 5.34 -13.89 4.80
N LEU A 68 4.42 -13.25 5.53
CA LEU A 68 3.52 -12.25 4.98
C LEU A 68 4.30 -11.09 4.37
N LEU A 69 5.31 -10.55 5.06
CA LEU A 69 6.10 -9.41 4.58
C LEU A 69 6.97 -9.78 3.37
N ILE A 70 7.57 -10.97 3.36
CA ILE A 70 8.27 -11.49 2.18
C ILE A 70 7.30 -11.58 1.00
N TRP A 71 6.10 -12.08 1.25
CA TRP A 71 5.06 -12.17 0.22
C TRP A 71 4.57 -10.80 -0.24
N THR A 72 4.38 -9.84 0.67
CA THR A 72 3.77 -8.54 0.36
C THR A 72 4.75 -7.53 -0.20
N GLU A 73 5.92 -7.41 0.40
CA GLU A 73 6.94 -6.41 0.05
C GLU A 73 8.10 -7.01 -0.76
N GLY A 74 8.45 -8.28 -0.55
CA GLY A 74 9.54 -8.92 -1.31
C GLY A 74 9.25 -9.11 -2.81
N PHE A 75 7.98 -9.39 -3.16
CA PHE A 75 7.54 -9.55 -4.56
C PHE A 75 7.03 -8.27 -5.22
N LYS A 76 7.18 -7.14 -4.56
CA LYS A 76 6.82 -5.83 -5.10
C LYS A 76 8.03 -5.22 -5.78
N ALA A 77 7.89 -4.82 -7.04
CA ALA A 77 8.92 -4.12 -7.78
C ALA A 77 9.02 -2.64 -7.36
N SER A 78 10.22 -2.07 -7.42
CA SER A 78 10.41 -0.61 -7.33
C SER A 78 10.14 0.05 -8.68
N LEU A 79 10.00 1.39 -8.70
CA LEU A 79 9.83 2.13 -9.96
C LEU A 79 11.05 1.97 -10.89
N ASP A 80 12.25 1.91 -10.32
CA ASP A 80 13.50 1.75 -11.08
C ASP A 80 13.63 0.36 -11.71
N GLU A 81 12.94 -0.65 -11.17
CA GLU A 81 12.88 -2.00 -11.72
C GLU A 81 11.91 -2.12 -12.90
N ALA A 82 11.00 -1.15 -13.10
CA ALA A 82 9.96 -1.21 -14.12
C ALA A 82 10.48 -1.39 -15.56
N PRO A 83 11.54 -0.69 -16.02
CA PRO A 83 12.09 -0.88 -17.36
C PRO A 83 12.65 -2.29 -17.58
N ALA A 84 13.38 -2.81 -16.59
CA ALA A 84 13.96 -4.15 -16.66
C ALA A 84 12.86 -5.23 -16.68
N LEU A 85 11.77 -5.02 -15.93
CA LEU A 85 10.61 -5.92 -15.92
C LEU A 85 9.85 -5.91 -17.23
N ALA A 86 9.64 -4.73 -17.82
CA ALA A 86 9.00 -4.57 -19.11
C ALA A 86 9.79 -5.28 -20.23
N LYS A 87 11.11 -5.08 -20.24
CA LYS A 87 12.02 -5.76 -21.17
C LYS A 87 11.97 -7.28 -21.00
N PHE A 88 12.04 -7.76 -19.76
CA PHE A 88 11.97 -9.20 -19.47
C PHE A 88 10.65 -9.83 -19.91
N GLN A 89 9.52 -9.15 -19.69
CA GLN A 89 8.20 -9.61 -20.14
C GLN A 89 8.14 -9.74 -21.67
N TYR A 90 8.75 -8.81 -22.39
CA TYR A 90 8.78 -8.81 -23.86
C TYR A 90 9.70 -9.91 -24.42
N GLU A 91 10.90 -10.05 -23.87
CA GLU A 91 11.91 -10.98 -24.38
C GLU A 91 11.64 -12.44 -23.98
N THR A 92 10.87 -12.67 -22.91
CA THR A 92 10.65 -14.02 -22.36
C THR A 92 9.17 -14.42 -22.43
N PRO A 93 8.71 -15.07 -23.52
CA PRO A 93 7.30 -15.41 -23.72
C PRO A 93 6.77 -16.49 -22.76
N ASN A 94 7.65 -17.32 -22.17
CA ASN A 94 7.25 -18.38 -21.22
C ASN A 94 8.19 -18.41 -20.00
N PRO A 95 8.10 -17.42 -19.10
CA PRO A 95 8.93 -17.41 -17.91
C PRO A 95 8.45 -18.50 -16.93
N GLY A 96 9.32 -18.93 -16.01
CA GLY A 96 8.97 -19.88 -14.95
C GLY A 96 7.86 -19.36 -14.03
N TRP A 97 7.22 -20.25 -13.26
CA TRP A 97 6.03 -19.92 -12.45
C TRP A 97 6.26 -18.72 -11.51
N LEU A 98 7.42 -18.65 -10.87
CA LEU A 98 7.76 -17.57 -9.93
C LEU A 98 7.84 -16.21 -10.64
N TRP A 99 8.39 -16.20 -11.85
CA TRP A 99 8.46 -15.01 -12.68
C TRP A 99 7.10 -14.62 -13.23
N ARG A 100 6.25 -15.58 -13.63
CA ARG A 100 4.86 -15.28 -14.01
C ARG A 100 4.10 -14.63 -12.87
N TYR A 101 4.27 -15.14 -11.65
CA TYR A 101 3.70 -14.55 -10.45
C TYR A 101 4.24 -13.13 -10.21
N TYR A 102 5.55 -12.93 -10.30
CA TYR A 102 6.17 -11.61 -10.14
C TYR A 102 5.70 -10.60 -11.21
N LEU A 103 5.66 -11.00 -12.47
CA LEU A 103 5.15 -10.17 -13.57
C LEU A 103 3.65 -9.87 -13.39
N GLY A 104 2.85 -10.86 -13.05
CA GLY A 104 1.42 -10.69 -12.81
C GLY A 104 1.13 -9.72 -11.66
N ARG A 105 1.91 -9.81 -10.57
CA ARG A 105 1.79 -8.93 -9.41
C ARG A 105 2.19 -7.48 -9.72
N ASN A 106 3.16 -7.28 -10.61
CA ASN A 106 3.67 -5.97 -11.01
C ASN A 106 3.13 -5.49 -12.37
N ARG A 107 2.04 -6.11 -12.86
CA ARG A 107 1.48 -5.83 -14.19
C ARG A 107 1.10 -4.36 -14.38
N ASP A 108 0.43 -3.77 -13.39
CA ASP A 108 -0.01 -2.37 -13.47
C ASP A 108 1.18 -1.40 -13.62
N LEU A 109 2.31 -1.70 -12.94
CA LEU A 109 3.54 -0.92 -13.04
C LEU A 109 4.17 -1.05 -14.43
N ILE A 110 4.22 -2.26 -14.98
CA ILE A 110 4.78 -2.52 -16.31
C ILE A 110 3.91 -1.86 -17.39
N GLU A 111 2.59 -1.94 -17.27
CA GLU A 111 1.67 -1.29 -18.19
C GLU A 111 1.81 0.23 -18.13
N ALA A 112 1.94 0.82 -16.94
CA ALA A 112 2.19 2.25 -16.79
C ALA A 112 3.52 2.66 -17.44
N TYR A 113 4.58 1.87 -17.27
CA TYR A 113 5.86 2.11 -17.94
C TYR A 113 5.72 2.12 -19.46
N TRP A 114 5.04 1.12 -20.04
CA TRP A 114 4.80 1.09 -21.49
C TRP A 114 3.96 2.28 -21.97
N ARG A 115 3.00 2.75 -21.18
CA ARG A 115 2.21 3.93 -21.54
C ARG A 115 3.05 5.20 -21.60
N VAL A 116 3.91 5.43 -20.62
CA VAL A 116 4.81 6.60 -20.60
C VAL A 116 5.86 6.52 -21.71
N TYR A 117 6.34 5.32 -22.06
CA TYR A 117 7.40 5.14 -23.05
C TYR A 117 6.90 5.11 -24.51
N ASN A 118 5.71 4.53 -24.77
CA ASN A 118 5.18 4.37 -26.13
C ASN A 118 4.23 5.49 -26.54
N PHE A 119 3.56 6.14 -25.59
CA PHE A 119 2.73 7.30 -25.85
C PHE A 119 3.47 8.50 -25.29
N ASP A 120 3.78 9.46 -26.16
CA ASP A 120 4.48 10.73 -25.91
C ASP A 120 3.71 11.59 -24.87
N PHE A 121 3.52 11.09 -23.66
CA PHE A 121 2.97 11.83 -22.56
C PHE A 121 4.00 12.90 -22.19
N THR A 122 3.54 14.15 -22.10
CA THR A 122 4.31 15.35 -21.72
C THR A 122 4.85 15.30 -20.28
N GLU A 123 4.88 14.14 -19.64
CA GLU A 123 5.21 13.95 -18.24
C GLU A 123 6.64 13.43 -18.13
N ASP A 124 7.50 14.20 -17.46
CA ASP A 124 8.95 13.96 -17.42
C ASP A 124 9.38 12.64 -16.76
N SER A 125 8.48 11.91 -16.07
CA SER A 125 8.82 10.63 -15.43
C SER A 125 7.63 9.70 -15.14
N LEU A 126 7.92 8.40 -15.05
CA LEU A 126 6.97 7.36 -14.60
C LEU A 126 6.37 7.66 -13.23
N ALA A 127 7.15 8.24 -12.32
CA ALA A 127 6.69 8.61 -10.98
C ALA A 127 5.58 9.66 -11.04
N VAL A 128 5.74 10.70 -11.88
CA VAL A 128 4.75 11.76 -12.08
C VAL A 128 3.48 11.20 -12.69
N TYR A 129 3.60 10.37 -13.73
CA TYR A 129 2.45 9.69 -14.34
C TYR A 129 1.65 8.87 -13.33
N LEU A 130 2.35 8.05 -12.54
CA LEU A 130 1.71 7.20 -11.54
C LEU A 130 1.04 8.02 -10.44
N GLN A 131 1.64 9.13 -9.99
CA GLN A 131 1.02 10.00 -8.98
C GLN A 131 -0.27 10.64 -9.50
N GLN A 132 -0.30 11.06 -10.76
CA GLN A 132 -1.45 11.78 -11.34
C GLN A 132 -2.57 10.84 -11.79
N HIS A 133 -2.23 9.73 -12.46
CA HIS A 133 -3.22 8.87 -13.13
C HIS A 133 -3.47 7.55 -12.40
N MET A 134 -2.50 7.05 -11.61
CA MET A 134 -2.58 5.75 -10.95
C MET A 134 -2.04 5.77 -9.51
N PRO A 135 -2.55 6.63 -8.61
CA PRO A 135 -1.94 6.89 -7.29
C PRO A 135 -1.88 5.64 -6.40
N LYS A 136 -2.82 4.70 -6.57
CA LYS A 136 -2.80 3.41 -5.87
C LYS A 136 -1.61 2.54 -6.29
N VAL A 137 -1.23 2.57 -7.56
CA VAL A 137 -0.07 1.85 -8.09
C VAL A 137 1.20 2.54 -7.61
N TYR A 138 1.26 3.88 -7.69
CA TYR A 138 2.37 4.65 -7.12
C TYR A 138 2.65 4.27 -5.66
N ARG A 139 1.61 4.32 -4.83
CA ARG A 139 1.67 3.95 -3.41
C ARG A 139 2.13 2.50 -3.22
N ARG A 140 1.54 1.56 -3.96
CA ARG A 140 1.89 0.14 -3.90
C ARG A 140 3.38 -0.09 -4.16
N HIS A 141 4.02 0.69 -5.03
CA HIS A 141 5.42 0.47 -5.45
C HIS A 141 6.45 1.35 -4.73
N THR A 142 6.02 2.36 -3.96
CA THR A 142 6.92 3.32 -3.29
C THR A 142 6.86 3.29 -1.76
N GLN A 143 5.72 2.94 -1.16
CA GLN A 143 5.57 3.00 0.30
C GLN A 143 5.82 1.66 0.97
N ALA A 144 6.61 1.62 2.04
CA ALA A 144 6.73 0.42 2.87
C ALA A 144 5.37 0.05 3.49
N MET A 145 5.09 -1.25 3.58
CA MET A 145 3.84 -1.79 4.13
C MET A 145 2.58 -1.23 3.43
N SER A 146 2.68 -0.99 2.12
CA SER A 146 1.59 -0.45 1.28
C SER A 146 0.32 -1.32 1.25
N PHE A 147 0.38 -2.54 1.79
CA PHE A 147 -0.78 -3.41 2.00
C PHE A 147 -1.71 -2.90 3.11
N PHE A 148 -1.26 -2.04 4.03
CA PHE A 148 -2.15 -1.42 5.00
C PHE A 148 -3.10 -0.43 4.31
N PRO A 149 -4.37 -0.39 4.75
CA PRO A 149 -5.31 0.62 4.32
C PRO A 149 -4.76 2.05 4.41
N GLU A 150 -5.19 2.89 3.47
CA GLU A 150 -4.79 4.30 3.33
C GLU A 150 -5.10 5.17 4.55
N TRP A 151 -6.03 4.74 5.42
CA TRP A 151 -6.35 5.43 6.67
C TRP A 151 -5.41 5.08 7.83
N LEU A 152 -4.76 3.91 7.78
CA LEU A 152 -3.76 3.48 8.77
C LEU A 152 -2.38 4.07 8.46
N ALA A 153 -2.06 4.21 7.17
CA ALA A 153 -0.94 5.03 6.74
C ALA A 153 -1.36 6.51 6.85
N LEU A 154 -1.02 7.16 7.97
CA LEU A 154 -1.26 8.59 8.22
C LEU A 154 -0.49 9.50 7.23
N GLN A 155 -0.86 9.45 5.95
CA GLN A 155 -0.56 10.45 4.94
C GLN A 155 -1.88 11.06 4.46
N ARG A 156 -2.57 11.74 5.39
CA ARG A 156 -3.53 12.77 5.03
C ARG A 156 -2.74 13.99 4.53
N VAL A 157 -2.36 13.98 3.26
CA VAL A 157 -2.35 15.24 2.50
C VAL A 157 -3.73 15.35 1.87
N SER A 158 -4.61 16.02 2.61
CA SER A 158 -5.93 16.43 2.14
C SER A 158 -5.77 17.38 0.96
N GLY A 159 -5.91 16.85 -0.25
CA GLY A 159 -6.02 17.62 -1.48
C GLY A 159 -6.91 16.85 -2.44
N HIS A 160 -8.23 17.01 -2.31
CA HIS A 160 -9.15 16.47 -3.29
C HIS A 160 -9.05 17.32 -4.56
N ILE A 161 -8.19 16.91 -5.51
CA ILE A 161 -8.17 17.51 -6.85
C ILE A 161 -9.21 16.77 -7.69
N ARG A 162 -10.37 17.40 -7.90
CA ARG A 162 -11.27 16.99 -8.98
C ARG A 162 -10.63 17.40 -10.30
N ASN A 163 -10.24 16.42 -11.11
CA ASN A 163 -9.72 16.67 -12.45
C ASN A 163 -10.70 17.51 -13.28
N SER A 164 -10.15 18.48 -13.99
CA SER A 164 -10.82 19.36 -14.95
C SER A 164 -11.72 18.54 -15.88
N HIS A 165 -12.99 18.95 -16.02
CA HIS A 165 -13.89 18.37 -17.01
C HIS A 165 -13.93 19.29 -18.23
N VAL A 166 -13.87 18.69 -19.42
CA VAL A 166 -14.10 19.41 -20.68
C VAL A 166 -15.61 19.60 -20.81
N ARG A 167 -16.08 20.86 -20.84
CA ARG A 167 -17.48 21.16 -21.13
C ARG A 167 -17.61 21.48 -22.62
N HIS A 168 -18.39 20.70 -23.35
CA HIS A 168 -18.74 21.02 -24.72
C HIS A 168 -19.82 22.11 -24.74
N THR A 169 -19.48 23.27 -25.27
CA THR A 169 -20.42 24.38 -25.49
C THR A 169 -20.71 24.52 -26.98
N ARG A 170 -21.72 25.33 -27.32
CA ARG A 170 -22.08 25.63 -28.73
C ARG A 170 -20.93 26.30 -29.51
N ASN A 171 -19.92 26.82 -28.81
CA ASN A 171 -18.73 27.47 -29.37
C ASN A 171 -17.47 26.58 -29.30
N GLY A 172 -17.61 25.29 -28.98
CA GLY A 172 -16.50 24.33 -28.91
C GLY A 172 -16.20 23.79 -27.50
N PRO A 173 -15.23 22.88 -27.38
CA PRO A 173 -14.77 22.35 -26.09
C PRO A 173 -14.06 23.43 -25.28
N VAL A 174 -14.53 23.67 -24.06
CA VAL A 174 -13.89 24.60 -23.11
C VAL A 174 -13.35 23.82 -21.93
N ASN A 175 -12.05 23.97 -21.66
CA ASN A 175 -11.39 23.40 -20.49
C ASN A 175 -11.72 24.23 -19.25
N VAL A 176 -12.50 23.65 -18.34
CA VAL A 176 -12.82 24.29 -17.06
C VAL A 176 -11.70 23.98 -16.08
N ARG A 177 -10.92 25.00 -15.71
CA ARG A 177 -9.80 24.89 -14.77
C ARG A 177 -10.32 24.39 -13.42
N SER A 178 -9.64 23.42 -12.81
CA SER A 178 -9.98 22.92 -11.48
C SER A 178 -9.84 24.03 -10.43
N HIS A 179 -10.86 24.23 -9.61
CA HIS A 179 -10.81 25.14 -8.47
C HIS A 179 -10.56 24.34 -7.18
N HIS A 180 -9.74 24.88 -6.28
CA HIS A 180 -9.59 24.34 -4.93
C HIS A 180 -10.92 24.51 -4.18
N VAL A 181 -11.56 23.40 -3.82
CA VAL A 181 -12.71 23.41 -2.91
C VAL A 181 -12.17 23.17 -1.50
N SER A 182 -12.17 24.22 -0.68
CA SER A 182 -11.99 24.05 0.76
C SER A 182 -13.26 23.43 1.34
N ASP A 183 -13.10 22.38 2.15
CA ASP A 183 -14.21 21.72 2.84
C ASP A 183 -14.95 22.74 3.72
N HIS A 184 -16.13 23.16 3.25
CA HIS A 184 -17.06 23.91 4.07
C HIS A 184 -17.87 22.91 4.89
N THR A 185 -17.54 22.81 6.18
CA THR A 185 -18.38 22.15 7.17
C THR A 185 -19.73 22.88 7.26
N ARG A 186 -20.72 22.39 6.52
CA ARG A 186 -22.09 22.89 6.62
C ARG A 186 -22.67 22.42 7.95
N SER A 187 -22.61 23.26 8.98
CA SER A 187 -23.29 22.99 10.25
C SER A 187 -24.80 22.97 10.00
N ARG A 188 -25.39 21.77 10.07
CA ARG A 188 -26.83 21.59 10.01
C ARG A 188 -27.35 21.84 11.42
N ARG A 189 -27.77 23.08 11.71
CA ARG A 189 -28.58 23.35 12.91
C ARG A 189 -29.87 22.52 12.80
N ARG A 190 -30.08 21.65 13.79
CA ARG A 190 -31.41 21.24 14.24
C ARG A 190 -31.62 21.86 15.60
#